data_AF-F8PPG9-F1
#
_entry.id   AF-F8PPG9-F1
#
_cell.length_a   1.000
_cell.length_b   1.000
_cell.length_c   1.000
_cell.angle_alpha   90.00
_cell.angle_beta   90.00
_cell.angle_gamma   90.00
#
_symmetry.space_group_name_H-M   'P 1'
#
loop_
_entity.id
_entity.type
_entity.pdbx_description
1 polymer ?
#
loop_
_entity_poly.entity_id
_entity_poly.type
_entity_poly.pdbx_seq_one_letter_code
_entity_poly.pdbx_strand_id
1 'polypeptide(L)'
;MGVIPGHIKDEVVILGNHRDGRVLGATDPTSGTVSVHETIRGFGALLRKGWKPLRTIVFASWDGEEYGLIGSTEWGEDFADWINKHVVAYVNIDSSTSGSHLGASASPLLAHLLRQTAEEIPHPTSEGRTLWDARHDTGTLFGENLDPEVASMHQEELLAIDSIGVNALGSGSDYTVFLQYIGVPSTNGGFSSTLHDPVYHYHSVFDSQRWQEMYGDPGFYRHVAIAKHIGLQVLRLSGSIVLPFNTTHYSYELESYLDSVEAIASDASFDVDLSPLRNSIHHLQSVSFKLDTEKEGAERNLKKVLKKLKKQYARHRRFRRKLHEIICKVKTIFHKGEQCDSDGFHQREVKLANGKTITYSGGRIHDWAKEHEDSRGEEVVNNRHHHLGHRPPRALVKAIKRVQAVNKKLITFERGFISKEGIKDREWYKHLAVAPGKWLGYGATTFPGLTEALTFDRNTTTAVHEANRLKVVIDNIAETIRA
;
A
#
# COMPACT_ATOMS: atom_id res chain seq x y z
N MET A 1 -1.61 -17.23 4.04
CA MET A 1 -1.73 -15.89 4.64
C MET A 1 -0.89 -15.79 5.91
N GLY A 2 -0.18 -14.69 6.12
CA GLY A 2 0.48 -14.34 7.39
C GLY A 2 0.02 -12.97 7.87
N VAL A 3 -0.01 -12.72 9.19
CA VAL A 3 -0.60 -11.49 9.74
C VAL A 3 0.30 -10.86 10.81
N ILE A 4 0.48 -9.54 10.75
CA ILE A 4 1.05 -8.72 11.82
C ILE A 4 -0.06 -7.79 12.34
N PRO A 5 -0.62 -8.04 13.54
CA PRO A 5 -1.69 -7.22 14.08
C PRO A 5 -1.26 -5.77 14.35
N GLY A 6 -2.07 -4.81 13.91
CA GLY A 6 -1.86 -3.39 14.17
C GLY A 6 -2.37 -2.90 15.53
N HIS A 7 -2.19 -1.61 15.81
CA HIS A 7 -2.89 -0.91 16.89
C HIS A 7 -4.34 -0.55 16.55
N ILE A 8 -4.60 -0.27 15.27
CA ILE A 8 -5.90 -0.04 14.64
C ILE A 8 -6.34 -1.39 14.07
N LYS A 9 -7.46 -1.91 14.58
CA LYS A 9 -7.95 -3.24 14.20
C LYS A 9 -8.77 -3.26 12.91
N ASP A 10 -9.30 -2.10 12.53
CA ASP A 10 -10.26 -1.99 11.43
C ASP A 10 -9.61 -1.63 10.08
N GLU A 11 -8.30 -1.37 10.04
CA GLU A 11 -7.56 -0.97 8.84
C GLU A 11 -6.45 -1.99 8.54
N VAL A 12 -6.41 -2.50 7.31
CA VAL A 12 -5.53 -3.57 6.84
C VAL A 12 -4.78 -3.14 5.57
N VAL A 13 -3.47 -3.38 5.54
CA VAL A 13 -2.64 -3.28 4.34
C VAL A 13 -2.26 -4.70 3.93
N ILE A 14 -2.44 -5.04 2.65
CA ILE A 14 -2.07 -6.35 2.12
C ILE A 14 -0.81 -6.21 1.25
N LEU A 15 0.16 -7.10 1.42
CA LEU A 15 1.26 -7.35 0.48
C LEU A 15 1.06 -8.74 -0.11
N GLY A 16 0.87 -8.83 -1.43
CA GLY A 16 0.58 -10.08 -2.13
C GLY A 16 1.56 -10.38 -3.26
N ASN A 17 1.69 -11.68 -3.55
CA ASN A 17 2.45 -12.27 -4.64
C ASN A 17 1.92 -13.70 -4.88
N HIS A 18 1.70 -14.13 -6.12
CA HIS A 18 1.40 -15.53 -6.37
C HIS A 18 2.62 -16.43 -6.20
N ARG A 19 2.39 -17.73 -6.00
CA ARG A 19 3.44 -18.73 -5.75
C ARG A 19 3.62 -19.69 -6.91
N ASP A 20 2.56 -19.92 -7.67
CA ASP A 20 2.52 -20.89 -8.75
C ASP A 20 3.20 -20.29 -9.97
N GLY A 21 4.19 -20.99 -10.51
CA GLY A 21 4.74 -20.70 -11.83
C GLY A 21 4.43 -21.85 -12.77
N ARG A 22 4.42 -21.60 -14.09
CA ARG A 22 4.14 -22.65 -15.09
C ARG A 22 5.11 -23.83 -15.07
N VAL A 23 6.39 -23.58 -14.82
CA VAL A 23 7.43 -24.62 -14.78
C VAL A 23 8.35 -24.41 -13.58
N LEU A 24 9.51 -23.76 -13.79
CA LEU A 24 10.48 -23.47 -12.74
C LEU A 24 10.21 -22.10 -12.11
N GLY A 25 9.75 -21.13 -12.92
CA GLY A 25 9.22 -19.86 -12.47
C GLY A 25 10.18 -19.03 -11.64
N ALA A 26 11.48 -19.04 -12.00
CA ALA A 26 12.50 -18.36 -11.21
C ALA A 26 12.28 -16.84 -11.19
N THR A 27 11.86 -16.28 -12.30
CA THR A 27 11.41 -14.90 -12.42
C THR A 27 9.95 -14.81 -12.00
N ASP A 28 9.08 -15.52 -12.73
CA ASP A 28 7.63 -15.48 -12.57
C ASP A 28 7.15 -16.76 -11.88
N PRO A 29 6.76 -16.74 -10.59
CA PRO A 29 6.79 -15.61 -9.64
C PRO A 29 7.86 -15.68 -8.56
N THR A 30 8.74 -16.69 -8.60
CA THR A 30 9.59 -17.01 -7.44
C THR A 30 10.46 -15.82 -7.03
N SER A 31 10.87 -14.98 -7.97
CA SER A 31 11.63 -13.75 -7.69
C SER A 31 10.84 -12.79 -6.77
N GLY A 32 9.54 -12.58 -7.03
CA GLY A 32 8.64 -11.83 -6.15
C GLY A 32 8.43 -12.51 -4.81
N THR A 33 8.24 -13.84 -4.81
CA THR A 33 8.10 -14.62 -3.58
C THR A 33 9.30 -14.42 -2.65
N VAL A 34 10.52 -14.47 -3.19
CA VAL A 34 11.76 -14.25 -2.44
C VAL A 34 11.81 -12.84 -1.85
N SER A 35 11.47 -11.81 -2.65
CA SER A 35 11.42 -10.43 -2.17
C SER A 35 10.39 -10.24 -1.04
N VAL A 36 9.19 -10.83 -1.16
CA VAL A 36 8.17 -10.80 -0.09
C VAL A 36 8.70 -11.48 1.18
N HIS A 37 9.34 -12.65 1.06
CA HIS A 37 9.91 -13.35 2.22
C HIS A 37 11.02 -12.54 2.91
N GLU A 38 11.87 -11.85 2.14
CA GLU A 38 12.90 -10.98 2.69
C GLU A 38 12.29 -9.75 3.39
N THR A 39 11.23 -9.18 2.82
CA THR A 39 10.44 -8.13 3.48
C THR A 39 9.83 -8.63 4.80
N ILE A 40 9.23 -9.82 4.82
CA ILE A 40 8.68 -10.46 6.04
C ILE A 40 9.79 -10.64 7.09
N ARG A 41 10.98 -11.10 6.68
CA ARG A 41 12.13 -11.25 7.57
C ARG A 41 12.54 -9.91 8.19
N GLY A 42 12.53 -8.83 7.40
CA GLY A 42 12.77 -7.46 7.84
C GLY A 42 11.74 -6.98 8.89
N PHE A 43 10.45 -7.18 8.63
CA PHE A 43 9.38 -6.90 9.59
C PHE A 43 9.52 -7.72 10.87
N GLY A 44 9.88 -9.01 10.77
CA GLY A 44 10.17 -9.86 11.92
C GLY A 44 11.31 -9.31 12.79
N ALA A 45 12.33 -8.71 12.19
CA ALA A 45 13.40 -8.03 12.92
C ALA A 45 12.91 -6.76 13.64
N LEU A 46 12.01 -5.98 13.03
CA LEU A 46 11.37 -4.83 13.69
C LEU A 46 10.50 -5.27 14.88
N LEU A 47 9.70 -6.32 14.72
CA LEU A 47 8.86 -6.87 15.78
C LEU A 47 9.68 -7.32 17.00
N ARG A 48 10.82 -8.00 16.78
CA ARG A 48 11.74 -8.39 17.87
C ARG A 48 12.35 -7.19 18.61
N LYS A 49 12.42 -6.02 17.96
CA LYS A 49 12.85 -4.74 18.57
C LYS A 49 11.69 -3.97 19.24
N GLY A 50 10.49 -4.54 19.30
CA GLY A 50 9.32 -3.95 19.93
C GLY A 50 8.56 -2.95 19.04
N TRP A 51 8.86 -2.90 17.74
CA TRP A 51 8.02 -2.15 16.80
C TRP A 51 6.68 -2.86 16.61
N LYS A 52 5.61 -2.08 16.40
CA LYS A 52 4.28 -2.58 16.04
C LYS A 52 3.63 -1.58 15.07
N PRO A 53 3.03 -2.03 13.95
CA PRO A 53 2.41 -1.11 13.00
C PRO A 53 1.14 -0.47 13.58
N LEU A 54 0.73 0.66 13.00
CA LEU A 54 -0.57 1.24 13.32
C LEU A 54 -1.69 0.39 12.73
N ARG A 55 -1.59 0.02 11.45
CA ARG A 55 -2.57 -0.85 10.77
C ARG A 55 -2.12 -2.30 10.78
N THR A 56 -3.06 -3.22 10.62
CA THR A 56 -2.73 -4.63 10.43
C THR A 56 -2.06 -4.83 9.08
N ILE A 57 -1.02 -5.65 9.02
CA ILE A 57 -0.38 -6.07 7.77
C ILE A 57 -0.76 -7.52 7.52
N VAL A 58 -1.24 -7.81 6.31
CA VAL A 58 -1.48 -9.19 5.84
C VAL A 58 -0.52 -9.47 4.70
N PHE A 59 0.19 -10.59 4.79
CA PHE A 59 0.99 -11.14 3.70
C PHE A 59 0.18 -12.23 3.03
N ALA A 60 -0.11 -12.02 1.76
CA ALA A 60 -0.80 -12.96 0.92
C ALA A 60 0.20 -13.65 0.00
N SER A 61 -0.03 -14.94 -0.18
CA SER A 61 0.73 -15.70 -1.17
C SER A 61 -0.30 -16.54 -1.92
N TRP A 62 -0.57 -16.12 -3.14
CA TRP A 62 -1.68 -16.60 -3.97
C TRP A 62 -1.28 -17.87 -4.70
N ASP A 63 -2.27 -18.59 -5.20
CA ASP A 63 -2.10 -19.83 -5.97
C ASP A 63 -3.07 -19.76 -7.15
N GLY A 64 -2.78 -20.48 -8.24
CA GLY A 64 -3.59 -20.45 -9.46
C GLY A 64 -3.61 -19.11 -10.20
N GLU A 65 -2.62 -18.23 -10.02
CA GLU A 65 -2.52 -16.98 -10.78
C GLU A 65 -2.34 -17.25 -12.27
N GLU A 66 -1.49 -18.22 -12.60
CA GLU A 66 -1.11 -18.58 -13.97
C GLU A 66 -2.27 -19.16 -14.79
N TYR A 67 -3.34 -19.54 -14.09
CA TYR A 67 -4.58 -20.09 -14.63
C TYR A 67 -5.71 -19.07 -14.67
N GLY A 68 -5.41 -17.79 -14.44
CA GLY A 68 -6.37 -16.69 -14.52
C GLY A 68 -6.67 -16.04 -13.18
N LEU A 69 -5.65 -15.75 -12.37
CA LEU A 69 -5.76 -15.04 -11.10
C LEU A 69 -6.67 -15.76 -10.08
N ILE A 70 -6.78 -17.09 -10.13
CA ILE A 70 -7.84 -17.83 -9.46
C ILE A 70 -7.78 -17.60 -7.95
N GLY A 71 -6.65 -17.86 -7.29
CA GLY A 71 -6.59 -17.81 -5.83
C GLY A 71 -6.83 -16.42 -5.24
N SER A 72 -6.33 -15.36 -5.88
CA SER A 72 -6.61 -13.99 -5.45
C SER A 72 -8.04 -13.59 -5.76
N THR A 73 -8.57 -13.93 -6.94
CA THR A 73 -9.94 -13.64 -7.37
C THR A 73 -10.97 -14.29 -6.48
N GLU A 74 -10.91 -15.61 -6.28
CA GLU A 74 -11.86 -16.34 -5.44
C GLU A 74 -11.86 -15.80 -4.00
N TRP A 75 -10.67 -15.50 -3.46
CA TRP A 75 -10.58 -14.87 -2.14
C TRP A 75 -11.18 -13.45 -2.12
N GLY A 76 -10.96 -12.68 -3.17
CA GLY A 76 -11.54 -11.35 -3.34
C GLY A 76 -13.06 -11.36 -3.44
N GLU A 77 -13.64 -12.38 -4.07
CA GLU A 77 -15.08 -12.58 -4.19
C GLU A 77 -15.71 -13.08 -2.87
N ASP A 78 -15.13 -14.12 -2.27
CA ASP A 78 -15.61 -14.71 -1.01
C ASP A 78 -15.58 -13.72 0.16
N PHE A 79 -14.58 -12.84 0.18
CA PHE A 79 -14.35 -11.89 1.26
C PHE A 79 -14.56 -10.42 0.86
N ALA A 80 -15.27 -10.16 -0.25
CA ALA A 80 -15.48 -8.82 -0.80
C ALA A 80 -15.96 -7.81 0.25
N ASP A 81 -16.95 -8.18 1.08
CA ASP A 81 -17.48 -7.31 2.14
C ASP A 81 -16.43 -6.97 3.21
N TRP A 82 -15.60 -7.94 3.58
CA TRP A 82 -14.53 -7.73 4.55
C TRP A 82 -13.43 -6.85 3.97
N ILE A 83 -13.03 -7.08 2.72
CA ILE A 83 -12.01 -6.31 2.01
C ILE A 83 -12.48 -4.86 1.85
N ASN A 84 -13.71 -4.67 1.35
CA ASN A 84 -14.33 -3.36 1.22
C ASN A 84 -14.45 -2.64 2.58
N LYS A 85 -14.60 -3.35 3.70
CA LYS A 85 -14.67 -2.71 5.01
C LYS A 85 -13.31 -2.37 5.60
N HIS A 86 -12.29 -3.21 5.38
CA HIS A 86 -11.07 -3.20 6.18
C HIS A 86 -9.78 -2.91 5.40
N VAL A 87 -9.69 -3.31 4.14
CA VAL A 87 -8.45 -3.20 3.36
C VAL A 87 -8.33 -1.79 2.79
N VAL A 88 -7.26 -1.09 3.20
CA VAL A 88 -7.01 0.29 2.80
C VAL A 88 -6.17 0.38 1.53
N ALA A 89 -5.26 -0.57 1.31
CA ALA A 89 -4.38 -0.63 0.14
C ALA A 89 -3.86 -2.06 -0.07
N TYR A 90 -3.60 -2.39 -1.33
CA TYR A 90 -2.96 -3.64 -1.75
C TYR A 90 -1.63 -3.31 -2.45
N VAL A 91 -0.54 -3.95 -2.02
CA VAL A 91 0.78 -3.85 -2.67
C VAL A 91 1.02 -5.18 -3.36
N ASN A 92 1.09 -5.16 -4.68
CA ASN A 92 1.43 -6.33 -5.48
C ASN A 92 2.93 -6.36 -5.77
N ILE A 93 3.49 -7.56 -5.74
CA ILE A 93 4.73 -7.86 -6.45
C ILE A 93 4.54 -9.22 -7.09
N ASP A 94 4.80 -9.29 -8.38
CA ASP A 94 4.69 -10.50 -9.17
C ASP A 94 6.10 -11.05 -9.40
N SER A 95 6.82 -10.36 -10.28
CA SER A 95 8.21 -10.63 -10.60
C SER A 95 9.09 -9.47 -10.10
N SER A 96 10.14 -9.78 -9.35
CA SER A 96 11.10 -8.76 -8.89
C SER A 96 12.00 -8.27 -10.02
N THR A 97 12.49 -9.17 -10.88
CA THR A 97 13.40 -8.78 -11.96
C THR A 97 13.48 -9.79 -13.10
N SER A 98 13.26 -9.29 -14.31
CA SER A 98 13.54 -9.93 -15.60
C SER A 98 14.52 -9.10 -16.45
N GLY A 99 15.07 -8.01 -15.89
CA GLY A 99 15.95 -7.09 -16.62
C GLY A 99 16.35 -5.86 -15.81
N SER A 100 16.64 -4.76 -16.51
CA SER A 100 17.22 -3.55 -15.92
C SER A 100 16.26 -2.37 -15.77
N HIS A 101 15.15 -2.33 -16.52
CA HIS A 101 14.19 -1.22 -16.46
C HIS A 101 13.23 -1.38 -15.28
N LEU A 102 13.08 -0.36 -14.44
CA LEU A 102 12.07 -0.39 -13.37
C LEU A 102 10.68 -0.04 -13.91
N GLY A 103 9.76 -1.01 -13.91
CA GLY A 103 8.34 -0.75 -14.11
C GLY A 103 7.66 -0.24 -12.83
N ALA A 104 6.76 0.72 -12.97
CA ALA A 104 5.99 1.28 -11.86
C ALA A 104 4.55 1.55 -12.29
N SER A 105 3.59 0.86 -11.65
CA SER A 105 2.16 1.04 -11.93
C SER A 105 1.36 1.14 -10.63
N ALA A 106 0.37 2.02 -10.57
CA ALA A 106 -0.45 2.19 -9.39
C ALA A 106 -1.81 2.82 -9.71
N SER A 107 -2.74 2.72 -8.75
CA SER A 107 -3.79 3.74 -8.64
C SER A 107 -3.14 5.12 -8.43
N PRO A 108 -3.65 6.20 -9.06
CA PRO A 108 -3.16 7.55 -8.83
C PRO A 108 -3.16 7.97 -7.34
N LEU A 109 -3.99 7.36 -6.48
CA LEU A 109 -3.94 7.62 -5.04
C LEU A 109 -2.58 7.28 -4.43
N LEU A 110 -1.91 6.25 -4.93
CA LEU A 110 -0.67 5.69 -4.39
C LEU A 110 0.57 6.07 -5.21
N ALA A 111 0.40 6.75 -6.34
CA ALA A 111 1.47 6.92 -7.29
C ALA A 111 2.63 7.81 -6.75
N HIS A 112 2.31 8.85 -5.97
CA HIS A 112 3.34 9.60 -5.23
C HIS A 112 4.05 8.76 -4.17
N LEU A 113 3.34 7.87 -3.46
CA LEU A 113 3.96 6.98 -2.48
C LEU A 113 4.94 6.03 -3.19
N LEU A 114 4.52 5.43 -4.30
CA LEU A 114 5.33 4.51 -5.08
C LEU A 114 6.64 5.17 -5.54
N ARG A 115 6.55 6.36 -6.13
CA ARG A 115 7.70 7.16 -6.57
C ARG A 115 8.61 7.56 -5.41
N GLN A 116 8.07 8.21 -4.37
CA GLN A 116 8.88 8.69 -3.24
C GLN A 116 9.64 7.56 -2.54
N THR A 117 9.04 6.37 -2.45
CA THR A 117 9.71 5.21 -1.84
C THR A 117 10.83 4.66 -2.73
N ALA A 118 10.74 4.79 -4.05
CA ALA A 118 11.84 4.45 -4.96
C ALA A 118 12.96 5.51 -4.95
N GLU A 119 12.63 6.80 -4.88
CA GLU A 119 13.60 7.89 -4.81
C GLU A 119 14.49 7.82 -3.55
N GLU A 120 14.03 7.17 -2.47
CA GLU A 120 14.79 7.00 -1.22
C GLU A 120 15.72 5.78 -1.20
N ILE A 121 15.62 4.90 -2.20
CA ILE A 121 16.41 3.68 -2.28
C ILE A 121 17.57 3.93 -3.24
N PRO A 122 18.82 3.61 -2.88
CA PRO A 122 19.94 3.67 -3.83
C PRO A 122 19.70 2.73 -5.02
N HIS A 123 20.12 3.16 -6.21
CA HIS A 123 20.09 2.30 -7.39
C HIS A 123 20.91 1.02 -7.13
N PRO A 124 20.41 -0.17 -7.52
CA PRO A 124 21.05 -1.43 -7.16
C PRO A 124 22.43 -1.64 -7.79
N THR A 125 22.67 -1.04 -8.96
CA THR A 125 23.86 -1.30 -9.79
C THR A 125 24.62 -0.04 -10.21
N SER A 126 24.21 1.16 -9.78
CA SER A 126 24.82 2.43 -10.23
C SER A 126 24.94 3.42 -9.08
N GLU A 127 26.17 3.70 -8.64
CA GLU A 127 26.39 4.61 -7.53
C GLU A 127 25.92 6.05 -7.84
N GLY A 128 25.35 6.73 -6.85
CA GLY A 128 24.86 8.11 -6.98
C GLY A 128 23.46 8.26 -7.60
N ARG A 129 22.89 7.19 -8.16
CA ARG A 129 21.50 7.14 -8.65
C ARG A 129 20.57 6.53 -7.60
N THR A 130 19.27 6.79 -7.75
CA THR A 130 18.19 6.19 -6.96
C THR A 130 17.54 5.03 -7.71
N LEU A 131 16.79 4.18 -7.03
CA LEU A 131 15.99 3.13 -7.65
C LEU A 131 15.02 3.72 -8.69
N TRP A 132 14.48 4.91 -8.43
CA TRP A 132 13.59 5.58 -9.38
C TRP A 132 14.26 5.95 -10.71
N ASP A 133 15.58 6.19 -10.70
CA ASP A 133 16.32 6.48 -11.93
C ASP A 133 16.44 5.26 -12.84
N ALA A 134 16.26 4.04 -12.31
CA ALA A 134 16.34 2.79 -13.08
C ALA A 134 15.22 2.62 -14.13
N ARG A 135 14.20 3.49 -14.13
CA ARG A 135 13.22 3.58 -15.23
C ARG A 135 13.85 4.03 -16.55
N HIS A 136 15.06 4.57 -16.50
CA HIS A 136 15.82 5.02 -17.67
C HIS A 136 16.99 4.09 -17.99
N ASP A 137 17.10 2.95 -17.31
CA ASP A 137 18.07 1.93 -17.67
C ASP A 137 17.66 1.24 -18.97
N THR A 138 18.64 0.96 -19.83
CA THR A 138 18.43 0.39 -21.16
C THR A 138 19.12 -0.96 -21.35
N GLY A 139 19.70 -1.56 -20.30
CA GLY A 139 20.52 -2.77 -20.42
C GLY A 139 21.90 -2.49 -21.02
N THR A 140 22.76 -3.53 -21.10
CA THR A 140 24.17 -3.38 -21.54
C THR A 140 24.65 -4.44 -22.54
N LEU A 141 23.81 -5.41 -22.90
CA LEU A 141 24.23 -6.63 -23.58
C LEU A 141 24.35 -6.50 -25.11
N PHE A 142 23.43 -5.80 -25.78
CA PHE A 142 23.27 -5.88 -27.24
C PHE A 142 23.87 -4.73 -28.08
N GLY A 143 24.50 -3.72 -27.46
CA GLY A 143 25.04 -2.57 -28.21
C GLY A 143 23.98 -1.82 -29.04
N GLU A 144 24.37 -1.00 -30.01
CA GLU A 144 23.45 -0.09 -30.75
C GLU A 144 22.70 -0.72 -31.94
N ASN A 145 22.91 -2.01 -32.24
CA ASN A 145 22.32 -2.65 -33.42
C ASN A 145 20.90 -3.17 -33.15
N LEU A 146 19.96 -2.26 -32.98
CA LEU A 146 18.53 -2.58 -32.89
C LEU A 146 17.82 -2.36 -34.21
N ASP A 147 16.84 -3.22 -34.48
CA ASP A 147 15.92 -3.00 -35.59
C ASP A 147 15.11 -1.70 -35.33
N PRO A 148 15.05 -0.75 -36.28
CA PRO A 148 14.36 0.53 -36.10
C PRO A 148 12.87 0.39 -35.78
N GLU A 149 12.20 -0.63 -36.31
CA GLU A 149 10.78 -0.89 -36.05
C GLU A 149 10.59 -1.34 -34.60
N VAL A 150 11.43 -2.27 -34.13
CA VAL A 150 11.43 -2.74 -32.73
C VAL A 150 11.73 -1.60 -31.76
N ALA A 151 12.69 -0.73 -32.11
CA ALA A 151 13.00 0.45 -31.31
C ALA A 151 11.82 1.42 -31.23
N SER A 152 11.11 1.65 -32.34
CA SER A 152 9.93 2.53 -32.36
C SER A 152 8.77 2.00 -31.51
N MET A 153 8.48 0.70 -31.59
CA MET A 153 7.44 0.07 -30.76
C MET A 153 7.75 0.18 -29.26
N HIS A 154 9.02 -0.06 -28.87
CA HIS A 154 9.43 0.05 -27.47
C HIS A 154 9.41 1.50 -26.97
N GLN A 155 9.74 2.46 -27.83
CA GLN A 155 9.67 3.89 -27.51
C GLN A 155 8.22 4.34 -27.25
N GLU A 156 7.26 3.86 -28.03
CA GLU A 156 5.83 4.16 -27.82
C GLU A 156 5.31 3.63 -26.48
N GLU A 157 5.73 2.43 -26.08
CA GLU A 157 5.39 1.84 -24.77
C GLU A 157 5.93 2.69 -23.59
N LEU A 158 7.14 3.26 -23.74
CA LEU A 158 7.75 4.15 -22.76
C LEU A 158 7.15 5.56 -22.73
N LEU A 159 6.42 5.98 -23.78
CA LEU A 159 5.79 7.31 -23.86
C LEU A 159 4.39 7.34 -23.23
N ALA A 160 3.78 6.19 -22.95
CA ALA A 160 2.47 6.08 -22.28
C ALA A 160 2.50 6.38 -20.77
N ILE A 161 3.59 6.98 -20.28
CA ILE A 161 3.83 7.20 -18.85
C ILE A 161 3.20 8.52 -18.40
N ASP A 162 2.42 8.46 -17.31
CA ASP A 162 1.86 9.63 -16.61
C ASP A 162 2.95 10.68 -16.28
N SER A 163 2.56 11.94 -16.18
CA SER A 163 3.30 13.11 -15.68
C SER A 163 4.24 12.84 -14.49
N ILE A 164 3.87 11.94 -13.57
CA ILE A 164 4.70 11.59 -12.41
C ILE A 164 5.62 10.38 -12.61
N GLY A 165 5.46 9.66 -13.72
CA GLY A 165 6.27 8.49 -14.05
C GLY A 165 5.66 7.13 -13.71
N VAL A 166 4.36 7.05 -13.41
CA VAL A 166 3.68 5.85 -12.90
C VAL A 166 2.50 5.49 -13.80
N ASN A 167 2.46 4.25 -14.31
CA ASN A 167 1.41 3.82 -15.23
C ASN A 167 0.12 3.41 -14.51
N ALA A 168 -1.01 3.54 -15.21
CA ALA A 168 -2.29 3.01 -14.74
C ALA A 168 -2.25 1.46 -14.69
N LEU A 169 -2.98 0.87 -13.74
CA LEU A 169 -3.06 -0.58 -13.59
C LEU A 169 -4.16 -1.18 -14.49
N GLY A 170 -3.77 -2.08 -15.39
CA GLY A 170 -4.67 -2.89 -16.20
C GLY A 170 -5.01 -4.20 -15.49
N SER A 171 -4.68 -5.34 -16.07
CA SER A 171 -4.70 -6.65 -15.38
C SER A 171 -3.32 -7.29 -15.47
N GLY A 172 -3.22 -8.62 -15.43
CA GLY A 172 -1.97 -9.36 -15.55
C GLY A 172 -1.28 -9.69 -14.23
N SER A 173 -1.93 -9.44 -13.08
CA SER A 173 -1.51 -10.00 -11.79
C SER A 173 -2.62 -9.84 -10.74
N ASP A 174 -2.34 -10.30 -9.51
CA ASP A 174 -3.31 -10.46 -8.41
C ASP A 174 -3.98 -9.17 -7.92
N TYR A 175 -3.46 -7.98 -8.24
CA TYR A 175 -4.12 -6.71 -7.90
C TYR A 175 -5.48 -6.53 -8.57
N THR A 176 -5.77 -7.33 -9.60
CA THR A 176 -6.94 -7.12 -10.46
C THR A 176 -8.26 -7.14 -9.69
N VAL A 177 -8.45 -8.12 -8.80
CA VAL A 177 -9.68 -8.18 -7.97
C VAL A 177 -9.72 -7.04 -6.94
N PHE A 178 -8.57 -6.60 -6.44
CA PHE A 178 -8.52 -5.52 -5.45
C PHE A 178 -8.94 -4.19 -6.06
N LEU A 179 -8.34 -3.80 -7.19
CA LEU A 179 -8.62 -2.52 -7.81
C LEU A 179 -9.91 -2.55 -8.64
N GLN A 180 -9.98 -3.43 -9.64
CA GLN A 180 -11.05 -3.35 -10.64
C GLN A 180 -12.39 -3.94 -10.17
N TYR A 181 -12.38 -4.87 -9.22
CA TYR A 181 -13.62 -5.47 -8.69
C TYR A 181 -14.09 -4.80 -7.39
N ILE A 182 -13.18 -4.52 -6.44
CA ILE A 182 -13.53 -4.04 -5.08
C ILE A 182 -13.29 -2.53 -4.89
N GLY A 183 -12.35 -1.92 -5.62
CA GLY A 183 -11.99 -0.50 -5.47
C GLY A 183 -11.00 -0.23 -4.33
N VAL A 184 -10.07 -1.16 -4.10
CA VAL A 184 -8.93 -0.97 -3.21
C VAL A 184 -7.76 -0.40 -4.02
N PRO A 185 -7.19 0.75 -3.63
CA PRO A 185 -6.06 1.32 -4.35
C PRO A 185 -4.87 0.35 -4.26
N SER A 186 -4.26 0.09 -5.41
CA SER A 186 -3.24 -0.94 -5.56
C SER A 186 -1.95 -0.39 -6.18
N THR A 187 -0.82 -1.05 -5.92
CA THR A 187 0.45 -0.82 -6.63
C THR A 187 0.98 -2.13 -7.22
N ASN A 188 1.75 -2.02 -8.29
CA ASN A 188 2.54 -3.09 -8.90
C ASN A 188 3.87 -2.52 -9.40
N GLY A 189 4.90 -3.36 -9.49
CA GLY A 189 6.19 -2.95 -10.03
C GLY A 189 7.20 -4.08 -10.00
N GLY A 190 8.39 -3.79 -10.50
CA GLY A 190 9.46 -4.78 -10.66
C GLY A 190 10.37 -4.36 -11.80
N PHE A 191 11.49 -5.04 -11.96
CA PHE A 191 12.36 -4.80 -13.10
C PHE A 191 11.91 -5.63 -14.32
N SER A 192 11.65 -4.98 -15.44
CA SER A 192 11.36 -5.60 -16.73
C SER A 192 12.60 -5.58 -17.65
N SER A 193 12.58 -6.46 -18.66
CA SER A 193 13.59 -6.48 -19.72
C SER A 193 13.53 -5.23 -20.60
N THR A 194 14.70 -4.75 -20.98
CA THR A 194 14.89 -3.77 -22.07
C THR A 194 15.38 -4.47 -23.33
N LEU A 195 15.40 -3.74 -24.45
CA LEU A 195 15.96 -4.26 -25.71
C LEU A 195 17.46 -4.62 -25.63
N HIS A 196 18.20 -4.10 -24.64
CA HIS A 196 19.62 -4.46 -24.44
C HIS A 196 19.86 -5.31 -23.19
N ASP A 197 18.83 -5.90 -22.59
CA ASP A 197 18.98 -6.92 -21.55
C ASP A 197 19.02 -8.33 -22.14
N PRO A 198 19.56 -9.32 -21.42
CA PRO A 198 19.40 -10.73 -21.77
C PRO A 198 17.93 -11.09 -22.00
N VAL A 199 17.67 -11.91 -23.02
CA VAL A 199 16.31 -12.36 -23.34
C VAL A 199 15.73 -13.13 -22.15
N TYR A 200 14.63 -12.60 -21.61
CA TYR A 200 13.83 -13.29 -20.59
C TYR A 200 12.99 -14.39 -21.21
N HIS A 201 13.10 -15.60 -20.66
CA HIS A 201 12.41 -16.78 -21.18
C HIS A 201 11.06 -17.04 -20.50
N TYR A 202 10.15 -16.06 -20.63
CA TYR A 202 8.81 -16.07 -20.04
C TYR A 202 8.09 -17.41 -20.23
N HIS A 203 7.50 -17.94 -19.15
CA HIS A 203 6.64 -19.12 -19.15
C HIS A 203 7.25 -20.39 -19.75
N SER A 204 8.58 -20.49 -19.76
CA SER A 204 9.29 -21.62 -20.34
C SER A 204 10.12 -22.38 -19.30
N VAL A 205 10.60 -23.57 -19.69
CA VAL A 205 11.55 -24.37 -18.91
C VAL A 205 12.89 -23.64 -18.67
N PHE A 206 13.16 -22.55 -19.39
CA PHE A 206 14.39 -21.76 -19.27
C PHE A 206 14.29 -20.62 -18.27
N ASP A 207 13.08 -20.29 -17.75
CA ASP A 207 12.92 -19.38 -16.60
C ASP A 207 13.42 -20.05 -15.31
N SER A 208 14.74 -20.12 -15.18
CA SER A 208 15.45 -20.95 -14.22
C SER A 208 16.30 -20.11 -13.28
N GLN A 209 16.58 -20.66 -12.09
CA GLN A 209 17.52 -20.04 -11.15
C GLN A 209 18.87 -19.75 -11.81
N ARG A 210 19.33 -20.64 -12.69
CA ARG A 210 20.57 -20.44 -13.43
C ARG A 210 20.54 -19.20 -14.32
N TRP A 211 19.41 -18.91 -14.96
CA TRP A 211 19.25 -17.68 -15.75
C TRP A 211 19.27 -16.44 -14.86
N GLN A 212 18.59 -16.47 -13.71
CA GLN A 212 18.62 -15.37 -12.73
C GLN A 212 20.04 -15.08 -12.24
N GLU A 213 20.80 -16.11 -11.85
CA GLU A 213 22.16 -15.96 -11.34
C GLU A 213 23.16 -15.43 -12.37
N MET A 214 22.97 -15.80 -13.65
CA MET A 214 23.91 -15.49 -14.72
C MET A 214 23.57 -14.21 -15.48
N TYR A 215 22.28 -13.89 -15.61
CA TYR A 215 21.78 -12.91 -16.57
C TYR A 215 20.75 -11.95 -15.97
N GLY A 216 19.72 -12.45 -15.29
CA GLY A 216 18.62 -11.61 -14.78
C GLY A 216 19.08 -10.63 -13.71
N ASP A 217 19.72 -11.13 -12.65
CA ASP A 217 20.23 -10.31 -11.55
C ASP A 217 21.49 -10.93 -10.92
N PRO A 218 22.63 -10.92 -11.62
CA PRO A 218 23.88 -11.43 -11.05
C PRO A 218 24.23 -10.71 -9.74
N GLY A 219 24.24 -11.47 -8.64
CA GLY A 219 24.46 -10.94 -7.29
C GLY A 219 23.20 -10.52 -6.53
N PHE A 220 22.01 -10.66 -7.13
CA PHE A 220 20.69 -10.43 -6.51
C PHE A 220 20.46 -8.99 -6.00
N TYR A 221 21.13 -8.00 -6.60
CA TYR A 221 21.06 -6.61 -6.13
C TYR A 221 19.69 -5.99 -6.40
N ARG A 222 19.05 -6.32 -7.52
CA ARG A 222 17.70 -5.82 -7.86
C ARG A 222 16.63 -6.45 -6.99
N HIS A 223 16.71 -7.75 -6.70
CA HIS A 223 15.84 -8.41 -5.72
C HIS A 223 15.88 -7.70 -4.36
N VAL A 224 17.08 -7.39 -3.86
CA VAL A 224 17.25 -6.65 -2.60
C VAL A 224 16.63 -5.25 -2.68
N ALA A 225 16.78 -4.55 -3.81
CA ALA A 225 16.18 -3.23 -4.01
C ALA A 225 14.64 -3.31 -4.01
N ILE A 226 14.05 -4.29 -4.69
CA ILE A 226 12.59 -4.51 -4.70
C ILE A 226 12.07 -4.89 -3.31
N ALA A 227 12.74 -5.79 -2.59
CA ALA A 227 12.36 -6.13 -1.20
C ALA A 227 12.37 -4.91 -0.26
N LYS A 228 13.32 -3.98 -0.44
CA LYS A 228 13.34 -2.69 0.26
C LYS A 228 12.19 -1.79 -0.17
N HIS A 229 11.90 -1.73 -1.48
CA HIS A 229 10.85 -0.87 -2.05
C HIS A 229 9.46 -1.26 -1.57
N ILE A 230 9.06 -2.52 -1.74
CA ILE A 230 7.76 -3.02 -1.27
C ILE A 230 7.68 -2.96 0.26
N GLY A 231 8.79 -3.24 0.97
CA GLY A 231 8.87 -3.13 2.42
C GLY A 231 8.65 -1.70 2.91
N LEU A 232 9.22 -0.69 2.23
CA LEU A 232 9.07 0.72 2.57
C LEU A 232 7.65 1.23 2.27
N GLN A 233 7.04 0.79 1.16
CA GLN A 233 5.64 1.06 0.85
C GLN A 233 4.72 0.55 1.98
N VAL A 234 4.85 -0.74 2.35
CA VAL A 234 4.06 -1.35 3.42
C VAL A 234 4.33 -0.69 4.77
N LEU A 235 5.58 -0.31 5.07
CA LEU A 235 5.93 0.38 6.31
C LEU A 235 5.24 1.75 6.41
N ARG A 236 5.18 2.51 5.31
CA ARG A 236 4.49 3.81 5.25
C ARG A 236 2.98 3.66 5.35
N LEU A 237 2.39 2.75 4.57
CA LEU A 237 0.94 2.49 4.59
C LEU A 237 0.49 2.02 5.98
N SER A 238 1.24 1.12 6.61
CA SER A 238 0.89 0.56 7.92
C SER A 238 1.28 1.45 9.10
N GLY A 239 2.23 2.38 8.93
CA GLY A 239 2.79 3.21 10.00
C GLY A 239 2.32 4.67 10.03
N SER A 240 1.72 5.19 8.96
CA SER A 240 1.33 6.61 8.88
C SER A 240 0.03 6.91 9.63
N ILE A 241 -0.03 8.07 10.31
CA ILE A 241 -1.23 8.50 11.06
C ILE A 241 -2.39 8.73 10.09
N VAL A 242 -2.14 9.54 9.07
CA VAL A 242 -3.02 9.74 7.92
C VAL A 242 -2.48 8.89 6.77
N LEU A 243 -3.36 8.24 6.02
CA LEU A 243 -2.94 7.46 4.85
C LEU A 243 -2.23 8.39 3.83
N PRO A 244 -1.09 7.96 3.25
CA PRO A 244 -0.32 8.76 2.31
C PRO A 244 -0.95 8.77 0.91
N PHE A 245 -2.27 8.96 0.82
CA PHE A 245 -3.01 9.03 -0.44
C PHE A 245 -3.05 10.46 -0.95
N ASN A 246 -3.06 10.65 -2.27
CA ASN A 246 -3.18 11.96 -2.91
C ASN A 246 -4.43 12.05 -3.79
N THR A 247 -5.52 12.55 -3.23
CA THR A 247 -6.79 12.70 -3.97
C THR A 247 -6.73 13.81 -5.01
N THR A 248 -5.93 14.86 -4.76
CA THR A 248 -5.74 15.98 -5.68
C THR A 248 -5.07 15.49 -6.96
N HIS A 249 -3.98 14.74 -6.85
CA HIS A 249 -3.32 14.17 -8.02
C HIS A 249 -4.27 13.26 -8.81
N TYR A 250 -5.01 12.37 -8.14
CA TYR A 250 -6.02 11.55 -8.83
C TYR A 250 -7.02 12.39 -9.62
N SER A 251 -7.53 13.47 -9.03
CA SER A 251 -8.49 14.34 -9.72
C SER A 251 -7.90 15.09 -10.93
N TYR A 252 -6.58 15.29 -10.99
CA TYR A 252 -5.91 15.80 -12.18
C TYR A 252 -5.65 14.70 -13.21
N GLU A 253 -5.35 13.47 -12.78
CA GLU A 253 -5.26 12.32 -13.69
C GLU A 253 -6.58 12.06 -14.43
N LEU A 254 -7.72 12.18 -13.73
CA LEU A 254 -9.03 12.09 -14.38
C LEU A 254 -9.23 13.13 -15.49
N GLU A 255 -8.66 14.33 -15.33
CA GLU A 255 -8.69 15.35 -16.37
C GLU A 255 -7.83 14.95 -17.56
N SER A 256 -6.62 14.43 -17.34
CA SER A 256 -5.76 13.91 -18.41
C SER A 256 -6.41 12.74 -19.16
N TYR A 257 -7.15 11.88 -18.45
CA TYR A 257 -7.92 10.79 -19.05
C TYR A 257 -9.03 11.34 -19.96
N LEU A 258 -9.70 12.41 -19.53
CA LEU A 258 -10.73 13.06 -20.34
C LEU A 258 -10.13 13.78 -21.55
N ASP A 259 -8.97 14.43 -21.40
CA ASP A 259 -8.23 15.06 -22.50
C ASP A 259 -7.92 14.04 -23.60
N SER A 260 -7.52 12.82 -23.20
CA SER A 260 -7.26 11.71 -24.13
C SER A 260 -8.52 11.27 -24.88
N VAL A 261 -9.67 11.20 -24.20
CA VAL A 261 -10.97 10.89 -24.82
C VAL A 261 -11.41 11.99 -25.77
N GLU A 262 -11.27 13.25 -25.38
CA GLU A 262 -11.62 14.41 -26.21
C GLU A 262 -10.74 14.49 -27.48
N ALA A 263 -9.46 14.13 -27.38
CA ALA A 263 -8.58 14.01 -28.54
C ALA A 263 -9.09 12.93 -29.52
N ILE A 264 -9.46 11.75 -29.03
CA ILE A 264 -10.07 10.69 -29.85
C ILE A 264 -11.36 11.17 -30.51
N ALA A 265 -12.23 11.87 -29.76
CA ALA A 265 -13.48 12.41 -30.28
C ALA A 265 -13.25 13.42 -31.40
N SER A 266 -12.29 14.34 -31.21
CA SER A 266 -11.91 15.35 -32.20
C SER A 266 -11.32 14.72 -33.47
N ASP A 267 -10.36 13.80 -33.32
CA ASP A 267 -9.69 13.14 -34.45
C ASP A 267 -10.65 12.33 -35.31
N ALA A 268 -11.62 11.67 -34.68
CA ALA A 268 -12.67 10.92 -35.36
C ALA A 268 -13.89 11.77 -35.78
N SER A 269 -13.87 13.09 -35.51
CA SER A 269 -14.94 14.05 -35.80
C SER A 269 -16.31 13.66 -35.21
N PHE A 270 -16.32 13.12 -33.99
CA PHE A 270 -17.54 12.80 -33.26
C PHE A 270 -18.12 14.05 -32.59
N ASP A 271 -19.43 14.26 -32.74
CA ASP A 271 -20.18 15.32 -32.04
C ASP A 271 -20.67 14.80 -30.68
N VAL A 272 -19.86 14.99 -29.64
CA VAL A 272 -20.15 14.55 -28.26
C VAL A 272 -19.79 15.67 -27.28
N ASP A 273 -20.78 16.13 -26.50
CA ASP A 273 -20.57 17.10 -25.44
C ASP A 273 -20.11 16.42 -24.14
N LEU A 274 -18.82 16.54 -23.83
CA LEU A 274 -18.20 16.04 -22.60
C LEU A 274 -18.04 17.13 -21.52
N SER A 275 -18.50 18.36 -21.78
CA SER A 275 -18.38 19.47 -20.83
C SER A 275 -19.05 19.21 -19.46
N PRO A 276 -20.17 18.48 -19.35
CA PRO A 276 -20.74 18.16 -18.03
C PRO A 276 -19.81 17.30 -17.18
N LEU A 277 -19.12 16.32 -17.79
CA LEU A 277 -18.16 15.46 -17.11
C LEU A 277 -16.92 16.27 -16.69
N ARG A 278 -16.41 17.14 -17.57
CA ARG A 278 -15.29 18.04 -17.26
C ARG A 278 -15.59 18.94 -16.06
N ASN A 279 -16.78 19.53 -16.00
CA ASN A 279 -17.22 20.34 -14.88
C ASN A 279 -17.27 19.55 -13.55
N SER A 280 -17.73 18.30 -13.59
CA SER A 280 -17.71 17.40 -12.42
C SER A 280 -16.28 17.07 -11.97
N ILE A 281 -15.35 16.84 -12.90
CA ILE A 281 -13.93 16.63 -12.60
C ILE A 281 -13.33 17.88 -11.94
N HIS A 282 -13.56 19.08 -12.49
CA HIS A 282 -13.10 20.34 -11.88
C HIS A 282 -13.69 20.58 -10.49
N HIS A 283 -14.96 20.22 -10.29
CA HIS A 283 -15.56 20.25 -8.96
C HIS A 283 -14.82 19.30 -8.01
N LEU A 284 -14.59 18.05 -8.43
CA LEU A 284 -13.85 17.06 -7.65
C LEU A 284 -12.42 17.52 -7.32
N GLN A 285 -11.71 18.17 -8.25
CA GLN A 285 -10.38 18.76 -8.00
C GLN A 285 -10.43 19.77 -6.85
N SER A 286 -11.40 20.67 -6.87
CA SER A 286 -11.56 21.68 -5.82
C SER A 286 -11.85 21.08 -4.44
N VAL A 287 -12.59 19.97 -4.38
CA VAL A 287 -12.93 19.28 -3.14
C VAL A 287 -11.77 18.41 -2.66
N SER A 288 -11.07 17.73 -3.57
CA SER A 288 -9.89 16.91 -3.27
C SER A 288 -8.75 17.75 -2.71
N PHE A 289 -8.51 18.95 -3.27
CA PHE A 289 -7.55 19.91 -2.73
C PHE A 289 -7.87 20.31 -1.27
N LYS A 290 -9.15 20.52 -0.96
CA LYS A 290 -9.60 20.84 0.41
C LYS A 290 -9.41 19.65 1.35
N LEU A 291 -9.71 18.42 0.91
CA LEU A 291 -9.48 17.21 1.69
C LEU A 291 -7.99 17.02 1.99
N ASP A 292 -7.13 17.18 0.99
CA ASP A 292 -5.68 17.06 1.15
C ASP A 292 -5.11 18.15 2.08
N THR A 293 -5.64 19.37 2.02
CA THR A 293 -5.31 20.41 3.01
C THR A 293 -5.80 20.04 4.42
N GLU A 294 -7.02 19.47 4.53
CA GLU A 294 -7.58 19.02 5.80
C GLU A 294 -6.73 17.91 6.43
N LYS A 295 -6.27 16.94 5.62
CA LYS A 295 -5.49 15.80 6.07
C LYS A 295 -4.21 16.23 6.76
N GLU A 296 -3.49 17.19 6.17
CA GLU A 296 -2.29 17.76 6.77
C GLU A 296 -2.60 18.52 8.07
N GLY A 297 -3.71 19.26 8.09
CA GLY A 297 -4.18 19.99 9.26
C GLY A 297 -4.53 19.07 10.43
N ALA A 298 -5.22 17.96 10.15
CA ALA A 298 -5.60 16.93 11.10
C ALA A 298 -4.36 16.23 11.68
N GLU A 299 -3.41 15.86 10.84
CA GLU A 299 -2.17 15.22 11.26
C GLU A 299 -1.32 16.16 12.13
N ARG A 300 -1.12 17.41 11.69
CA ARG A 300 -0.42 18.45 12.47
C ARG A 300 -1.10 18.69 13.81
N ASN A 301 -2.43 18.72 13.86
CA ASN A 301 -3.19 18.87 15.10
C ASN A 301 -2.91 17.71 16.07
N LEU A 302 -3.02 16.46 15.60
CA LEU A 302 -2.77 15.29 16.43
C LEU A 302 -1.32 15.27 16.95
N LYS A 303 -0.34 15.50 16.08
CA LYS A 303 1.09 15.60 16.46
C LYS A 303 1.31 16.68 17.53
N LYS A 304 0.68 17.86 17.40
CA LYS A 304 0.74 18.94 18.40
C LYS A 304 0.13 18.50 19.75
N VAL A 305 -1.04 17.84 19.75
CA VAL A 305 -1.69 17.35 20.96
C VAL A 305 -0.82 16.28 21.65
N LEU A 306 -0.30 15.31 20.90
CA LEU A 306 0.60 14.28 21.41
C LEU A 306 1.87 14.88 22.04
N LYS A 307 2.47 15.88 21.39
CA LYS A 307 3.65 16.59 21.93
C LYS A 307 3.34 17.30 23.25
N LYS A 308 2.17 17.94 23.37
CA LYS A 308 1.72 18.58 24.61
C LYS A 308 1.53 17.55 25.72
N LEU A 309 0.90 16.42 25.42
CA LEU A 309 0.68 15.33 26.40
C LEU A 309 1.99 14.68 26.86
N LYS A 310 2.93 14.43 25.94
CA LYS A 310 4.26 13.90 26.29
C LYS A 310 5.00 14.86 27.24
N LYS A 311 4.93 16.17 27.00
CA LYS A 311 5.51 17.19 27.89
C LYS A 311 4.83 17.21 29.26
N GLN A 312 3.50 17.13 29.31
CA GLN A 312 2.74 17.10 30.57
C GLN A 312 3.06 15.84 31.38
N TYR A 313 3.08 14.68 30.75
CA TYR A 313 3.44 13.42 31.38
C TYR A 313 4.89 13.44 31.92
N ALA A 314 5.84 13.97 31.13
CA ALA A 314 7.22 14.13 31.59
C ALA A 314 7.34 15.06 32.82
N ARG A 315 6.56 16.15 32.87
CA ARG A 315 6.48 17.04 34.04
C ARG A 315 5.89 16.32 35.25
N HIS A 316 4.78 15.59 35.08
CA HIS A 316 4.15 14.81 36.16
C HIS A 316 5.09 13.71 36.68
N ARG A 317 5.82 13.02 35.80
CA ARG A 317 6.81 12.01 36.19
C ARG A 317 7.96 12.63 37.00
N ARG A 318 8.47 13.80 36.58
CA ARG A 318 9.48 14.55 37.36
C ARG A 318 8.94 15.00 38.72
N PHE A 319 7.70 15.47 38.77
CA PHE A 319 7.05 15.85 40.03
C PHE A 319 6.86 14.66 40.97
N ARG A 320 6.35 13.52 40.46
CA ARG A 320 6.24 12.28 41.25
C ARG A 320 7.59 11.81 41.78
N ARG A 321 8.65 11.86 40.96
CA ARG A 321 10.01 11.52 41.41
C ARG A 321 10.49 12.43 42.54
N LYS A 322 10.31 13.75 42.41
CA LYS A 322 10.65 14.71 43.49
C LYS A 322 9.82 14.48 44.75
N LEU A 323 8.52 14.20 44.61
CA LEU A 323 7.64 13.92 45.74
C LEU A 323 8.07 12.62 46.46
N HIS A 324 8.41 11.58 45.70
CA HIS A 324 8.94 10.34 46.23
C HIS A 324 10.28 10.56 46.96
N GLU A 325 11.20 11.35 46.38
CA GLU A 325 12.46 11.75 47.05
C GLU A 325 12.21 12.50 48.38
N ILE A 326 11.21 13.38 48.43
CA ILE A 326 10.82 14.10 49.66
C ILE A 326 10.20 13.14 50.68
N ILE A 327 9.27 12.27 50.27
CA ILE A 327 8.66 11.26 51.14
C ILE A 327 9.72 10.33 51.73
N CYS A 328 10.69 9.90 50.92
CA CYS A 328 11.81 9.08 51.39
C CYS A 328 12.67 9.82 52.42
N LYS A 329 13.01 11.10 52.19
CA LYS A 329 13.74 11.91 53.16
C LYS A 329 12.99 12.07 54.49
N VAL A 330 11.67 12.27 54.43
CA VAL A 330 10.82 12.37 55.63
C VAL A 330 10.75 11.03 56.35
N LYS A 331 10.55 9.92 55.63
CA LYS A 331 10.52 8.57 56.23
C LYS A 331 11.84 8.22 56.93
N THR A 332 12.99 8.55 56.36
CA THR A 332 14.30 8.34 57.00
C THR A 332 14.52 9.19 58.26
N ILE A 333 13.80 10.30 58.43
CA ILE A 333 13.87 11.15 59.63
C ILE A 333 12.97 10.60 60.75
N PHE A 334 11.79 10.07 60.42
CA PHE A 334 10.80 9.64 61.41
C PHE A 334 10.85 8.13 61.76
N HIS A 335 11.41 7.28 60.90
CA HIS A 335 11.57 5.85 61.16
C HIS A 335 13.04 5.44 60.94
N LYS A 336 13.79 5.27 62.04
CA LYS A 336 15.15 4.72 62.01
C LYS A 336 15.08 3.24 61.61
N GLY A 337 15.25 2.92 60.32
CA GLY A 337 15.61 1.57 59.89
C GLY A 337 14.99 1.05 58.58
N GLU A 338 13.95 1.67 58.02
CA GLU A 338 13.36 1.17 56.78
C GLU A 338 14.00 1.82 55.54
N GLN A 339 14.59 0.99 54.69
CA GLN A 339 15.21 1.38 53.43
C GLN A 339 14.10 1.78 52.45
N CYS A 340 14.21 2.98 51.87
CA CYS A 340 13.25 3.43 50.87
C CYS A 340 13.48 2.63 49.58
N ASP A 341 12.65 1.63 49.32
CA ASP A 341 12.69 0.91 48.05
C ASP A 341 12.49 1.88 46.89
N SER A 342 13.52 2.02 46.06
CA SER A 342 13.42 2.74 44.80
C SER A 342 12.35 2.06 43.96
N ASP A 343 11.31 2.80 43.53
CA ASP A 343 10.25 2.35 42.60
C ASP A 343 10.74 1.20 41.71
N GLY A 344 10.44 -0.04 42.13
CA GLY A 344 11.03 -1.24 41.57
C GLY A 344 10.66 -1.37 40.11
N PHE A 345 11.61 -1.06 39.22
CA PHE A 345 11.70 -1.73 37.93
C PHE A 345 12.05 -3.19 38.24
N HIS A 346 11.06 -3.98 38.66
CA HIS A 346 11.23 -5.43 38.76
C HIS A 346 11.53 -5.94 37.35
N GLN A 347 12.78 -6.32 37.10
CA GLN A 347 13.09 -7.34 36.11
C GLN A 347 12.32 -8.57 36.55
N ARG A 348 11.30 -8.93 35.78
CA ARG A 348 10.58 -10.18 36.00
C ARG A 348 11.19 -11.22 35.07
N GLU A 349 11.57 -12.34 35.66
CA GLU A 349 12.08 -13.51 34.95
C GLU A 349 10.94 -14.49 34.75
N VAL A 350 10.73 -14.92 33.51
CA VAL A 350 9.81 -16.02 33.18
C VAL A 350 10.65 -17.18 32.66
N LYS A 351 10.54 -18.33 33.33
CA LYS A 351 11.14 -19.60 32.90
C LYS A 351 10.17 -20.30 31.95
N LEU A 352 10.61 -20.53 30.72
CA LEU A 352 9.87 -21.31 29.73
C LEU A 352 10.02 -22.81 30.01
N ALA A 353 9.07 -23.61 29.52
CA ALA A 353 9.05 -25.07 29.68
C ALA A 353 10.26 -25.80 29.05
N ASN A 354 10.99 -25.12 28.15
CA ASN A 354 12.24 -25.61 27.55
C ASN A 354 13.50 -25.20 28.34
N GLY A 355 13.36 -24.66 29.55
CA GLY A 355 14.46 -24.28 30.42
C GLY A 355 15.09 -22.91 30.12
N LYS A 356 14.61 -22.16 29.12
CA LYS A 356 15.12 -20.80 28.85
C LYS A 356 14.45 -19.77 29.76
N THR A 357 15.27 -18.94 30.40
CA THR A 357 14.82 -17.79 31.21
C THR A 357 14.80 -16.53 30.36
N ILE A 358 13.67 -15.82 30.32
CA ILE A 358 13.54 -14.52 29.66
C ILE A 358 13.38 -13.43 30.72
N THR A 359 14.29 -12.47 30.72
CA THR A 359 14.23 -11.25 31.53
C THR A 359 13.58 -10.12 30.74
N TYR A 360 12.58 -9.44 31.28
CA TYR A 360 12.02 -8.23 30.67
C TYR A 360 11.96 -7.06 31.66
N SER A 361 12.20 -5.85 31.14
CA SER A 361 12.20 -4.60 31.89
C SER A 361 11.10 -3.66 31.37
N GLY A 362 9.99 -3.54 32.11
CA GLY A 362 8.94 -2.57 31.81
C GLY A 362 7.52 -3.11 32.03
N GLY A 363 6.64 -2.25 32.56
CA GLY A 363 5.26 -2.58 32.92
C GLY A 363 4.36 -2.94 31.74
N ARG A 364 4.38 -4.21 31.35
CA ARG A 364 3.26 -5.05 30.89
C ARG A 364 3.86 -6.42 30.53
N ILE A 365 3.23 -7.50 30.96
CA ILE A 365 3.44 -8.81 30.32
C ILE A 365 3.04 -8.61 28.86
N HIS A 366 3.94 -8.91 27.93
CA HIS A 366 3.67 -8.86 26.50
C HIS A 366 2.45 -9.76 26.20
N ASP A 367 1.50 -9.32 25.38
CA ASP A 367 0.25 -10.07 25.14
C ASP A 367 0.49 -11.52 24.67
N TRP A 368 1.61 -11.79 23.98
CA TRP A 368 2.04 -13.15 23.58
C TRP A 368 2.38 -14.09 24.76
N ALA A 369 2.81 -13.54 25.91
CA ALA A 369 3.08 -14.31 27.11
C ALA A 369 1.79 -14.65 27.88
N LYS A 370 0.74 -13.83 27.75
CA LYS A 370 -0.60 -14.14 28.29
C LYS A 370 -1.28 -15.27 27.51
N GLU A 371 -1.14 -15.29 26.18
CA GLU A 371 -1.69 -16.38 25.35
C GLU A 371 -1.05 -17.74 25.66
N HIS A 372 0.20 -17.76 26.14
CA HIS A 372 0.84 -19.00 26.59
C HIS A 372 0.48 -19.42 28.03
N GLU A 373 0.05 -18.50 28.88
CA GLU A 373 -0.45 -18.82 30.24
C GLU A 373 -1.87 -19.44 30.18
N ASP A 374 -2.75 -18.96 29.31
CA ASP A 374 -4.16 -19.41 29.22
C ASP A 374 -4.33 -20.88 28.76
N SER A 375 -3.28 -21.47 28.18
CA SER A 375 -3.31 -22.84 27.65
C SER A 375 -3.23 -23.96 28.72
N ARG A 376 -3.16 -23.63 30.01
CA ARG A 376 -2.92 -24.63 31.09
C ARG A 376 -3.95 -24.75 32.20
N GLY A 377 -5.12 -24.10 32.11
CA GLY A 377 -6.26 -24.45 32.98
C GLY A 377 -6.02 -24.35 34.49
N GLU A 378 -5.20 -23.40 34.96
CA GLU A 378 -5.10 -23.08 36.39
C GLU A 378 -5.93 -21.83 36.72
N GLU A 379 -6.74 -21.92 37.78
CA GLU A 379 -7.55 -20.81 38.31
C GLU A 379 -6.64 -19.63 38.71
N VAL A 380 -6.66 -18.58 37.89
CA VAL A 380 -6.00 -17.31 38.20
C VAL A 380 -6.80 -16.58 39.26
N VAL A 381 -6.31 -16.58 40.50
CA VAL A 381 -6.78 -15.71 41.58
C VAL A 381 -6.65 -14.27 41.11
N ASN A 382 -7.80 -13.69 40.80
CA ASN A 382 -7.94 -12.40 40.15
C ASN A 382 -7.66 -11.28 41.16
N ASN A 383 -6.38 -10.96 41.37
CA ASN A 383 -5.98 -9.75 42.09
C ASN A 383 -6.34 -8.54 41.22
N ARG A 384 -7.57 -8.04 41.44
CA ARG A 384 -8.08 -6.79 40.86
C ARG A 384 -7.24 -5.62 41.37
N HIS A 385 -6.13 -5.34 40.70
CA HIS A 385 -5.59 -4.00 40.72
C HIS A 385 -6.60 -3.09 40.03
N HIS A 386 -7.33 -2.31 40.83
CA HIS A 386 -8.15 -1.20 40.35
C HIS A 386 -7.27 -0.21 39.59
N HIS A 387 -7.11 -0.43 38.28
CA HIS A 387 -6.66 0.61 37.37
C HIS A 387 -7.77 1.65 37.30
N LEU A 388 -7.61 2.73 38.07
CA LEU A 388 -8.31 3.99 37.83
C LEU A 388 -7.99 4.41 36.38
N GLY A 389 -8.86 4.01 35.45
CA GLY A 389 -8.73 4.27 34.04
C GLY A 389 -8.81 5.77 33.80
N HIS A 390 -7.66 6.44 33.72
CA HIS A 390 -7.60 7.82 33.28
C HIS A 390 -8.13 7.90 31.85
N ARG A 391 -9.34 8.44 31.70
CA ARG A 391 -9.93 8.72 30.39
C ARG A 391 -8.96 9.59 29.58
N PRO A 392 -8.73 9.29 28.30
CA PRO A 392 -7.86 10.10 27.47
C PRO A 392 -8.38 11.55 27.42
N PRO A 393 -7.50 12.56 27.44
CA PRO A 393 -7.90 13.95 27.40
C PRO A 393 -8.84 14.22 26.22
N ARG A 394 -9.93 14.98 26.44
CA ARG A 394 -10.94 15.27 25.39
C ARG A 394 -10.32 15.80 24.10
N ALA A 395 -9.28 16.62 24.20
CA ALA A 395 -8.54 17.16 23.05
C ALA A 395 -7.86 16.06 22.20
N LEU A 396 -7.34 15.00 22.83
CA LEU A 396 -6.75 13.85 22.13
C LEU A 396 -7.83 13.06 21.40
N VAL A 397 -8.95 12.77 22.07
CA VAL A 397 -10.08 12.05 21.46
C VAL A 397 -10.61 12.80 20.25
N LYS A 398 -10.77 14.13 20.33
CA LYS A 398 -11.21 14.96 19.21
C LYS A 398 -10.22 14.92 18.04
N ALA A 399 -8.91 15.00 18.31
CA ALA A 399 -7.89 14.95 17.27
C ALA A 399 -7.84 13.57 16.58
N ILE A 400 -7.95 12.48 17.33
CA ILE A 400 -8.00 11.12 16.78
C ILE A 400 -9.25 10.94 15.91
N LYS A 401 -10.43 11.33 16.40
CA LYS A 401 -11.67 11.25 15.62
C LYS A 401 -11.58 12.01 14.30
N ARG A 402 -10.93 13.18 14.30
CA ARG A 402 -10.70 13.95 13.07
C ARG A 402 -9.82 13.19 12.08
N VAL A 403 -8.72 12.60 12.53
CA VAL A 403 -7.85 11.77 11.67
C VAL A 403 -8.61 10.55 11.13
N GLN A 404 -9.40 9.87 11.95
CA GLN A 404 -10.21 8.74 11.52
C GLN A 404 -11.25 9.13 10.45
N ALA A 405 -11.90 10.29 10.61
CA ALA A 405 -12.84 10.80 9.61
C ALA A 405 -12.14 11.09 8.28
N VAL A 406 -10.96 11.73 8.32
CA VAL A 406 -10.15 11.98 7.11
C VAL A 406 -9.72 10.68 6.45
N ASN A 407 -9.17 9.71 7.19
CA ASN A 407 -8.77 8.42 6.61
C ASN A 407 -9.96 7.69 5.98
N LYS A 408 -11.15 7.75 6.61
CA LYS A 408 -12.36 7.17 6.02
C LYS A 408 -12.66 7.79 4.65
N LYS A 409 -12.59 9.12 4.52
CA LYS A 409 -12.80 9.82 3.24
C LYS A 409 -11.78 9.42 2.18
N LEU A 410 -10.50 9.32 2.56
CA LEU A 410 -9.42 8.90 1.66
C LEU A 410 -9.65 7.46 1.16
N ILE A 411 -10.04 6.55 2.05
CA ILE A 411 -10.33 5.16 1.71
C ILE A 411 -11.56 5.05 0.79
N THR A 412 -12.60 5.85 1.02
CA THR A 412 -13.82 5.80 0.19
C THR A 412 -13.65 6.37 -1.21
N PHE A 413 -12.59 7.15 -1.46
CA PHE A 413 -12.37 7.82 -2.74
C PHE A 413 -12.29 6.81 -3.90
N GLU A 414 -11.37 5.84 -3.84
CA GLU A 414 -11.20 4.83 -4.89
C GLU A 414 -12.46 3.98 -5.08
N ARG A 415 -13.08 3.58 -3.96
CA ARG A 415 -14.28 2.73 -3.95
C ARG A 415 -15.48 3.38 -4.62
N GLY A 416 -15.50 4.71 -4.70
CA GLY A 416 -16.56 5.42 -5.39
C GLY A 416 -16.63 5.07 -6.88
N PHE A 417 -15.52 4.65 -7.50
CA PHE A 417 -15.47 4.29 -8.91
C PHE A 417 -16.08 2.92 -9.25
N ILE A 418 -16.49 2.15 -8.25
CA ILE A 418 -17.06 0.80 -8.45
C ILE A 418 -18.54 0.89 -8.83
N SER A 419 -18.83 0.51 -10.08
CA SER A 419 -20.18 0.33 -10.62
C SER A 419 -20.72 -1.07 -10.35
N LYS A 420 -21.97 -1.18 -9.92
CA LYS A 420 -22.64 -2.48 -9.74
C LYS A 420 -22.90 -3.20 -11.07
N GLU A 421 -23.12 -2.44 -12.13
CA GLU A 421 -23.38 -2.97 -13.48
C GLU A 421 -22.10 -3.42 -14.17
N GLY A 422 -20.94 -2.93 -13.72
CA GLY A 422 -19.68 -3.19 -14.38
C GLY A 422 -19.48 -2.41 -15.67
N ILE A 423 -18.49 -2.84 -16.44
CA ILE A 423 -18.19 -2.37 -17.79
C ILE A 423 -18.88 -3.30 -18.79
N LYS A 424 -19.46 -2.73 -19.84
CA LYS A 424 -20.17 -3.48 -20.90
C LYS A 424 -19.29 -4.60 -21.48
N ASP A 425 -19.91 -5.77 -21.68
CA ASP A 425 -19.29 -7.02 -22.17
C ASP A 425 -18.28 -7.66 -21.21
N ARG A 426 -17.98 -7.02 -20.07
CA ARG A 426 -16.98 -7.44 -19.09
C ARG A 426 -17.38 -7.00 -17.68
N GLU A 427 -18.60 -7.39 -17.28
CA GLU A 427 -19.30 -6.86 -16.10
C GLU A 427 -18.61 -7.20 -14.77
N TRP A 428 -17.68 -8.16 -14.80
CA TRP A 428 -16.81 -8.45 -13.66
C TRP A 428 -15.88 -7.26 -13.34
N TYR A 429 -15.38 -6.52 -14.35
CA TYR A 429 -14.64 -5.29 -14.09
C TYR A 429 -15.63 -4.16 -13.77
N LYS A 430 -15.51 -3.61 -12.56
CA LYS A 430 -16.46 -2.64 -12.00
C LYS A 430 -15.92 -1.22 -11.91
N HIS A 431 -14.62 -1.06 -11.99
CA HIS A 431 -13.97 0.24 -11.81
C HIS A 431 -14.06 1.11 -13.06
N LEU A 432 -14.86 2.18 -13.00
CA LEU A 432 -15.17 3.01 -14.17
C LEU A 432 -14.02 3.94 -14.60
N ALA A 433 -13.05 4.24 -13.73
CA ALA A 433 -11.94 5.14 -14.10
C ALA A 433 -10.80 4.42 -14.83
N VAL A 434 -10.59 3.14 -14.53
CA VAL A 434 -9.51 2.33 -15.12
C VAL A 434 -9.87 0.85 -15.05
N ALA A 435 -9.65 0.14 -16.15
CA ALA A 435 -9.75 -1.32 -16.24
C ALA A 435 -8.82 -1.82 -17.35
N PRO A 436 -8.64 -3.14 -17.54
CA PRO A 436 -7.96 -3.66 -18.71
C PRO A 436 -8.66 -3.18 -19.99
N GLY A 437 -7.93 -2.93 -21.07
CA GLY A 437 -8.54 -2.61 -22.36
C GLY A 437 -9.16 -3.85 -23.00
N LYS A 438 -10.29 -3.69 -23.69
CA LYS A 438 -11.01 -4.80 -24.38
C LYS A 438 -10.11 -5.62 -25.30
N TRP A 439 -9.11 -5.00 -25.93
CA TRP A 439 -8.20 -5.63 -26.88
C TRP A 439 -6.71 -5.42 -26.56
N LEU A 440 -6.38 -4.89 -25.37
CA LEU A 440 -5.00 -4.61 -24.96
C LEU A 440 -4.40 -5.70 -24.06
N GLY A 441 -5.13 -6.81 -23.85
CA GLY A 441 -4.73 -7.86 -22.92
C GLY A 441 -4.59 -7.31 -21.50
N TYR A 442 -3.35 -7.23 -21.00
CA TYR A 442 -3.04 -6.71 -19.67
C TYR A 442 -2.97 -5.18 -19.60
N GLY A 443 -2.87 -4.50 -20.75
CA GLY A 443 -2.78 -3.03 -20.81
C GLY A 443 -4.01 -2.35 -20.22
N ALA A 444 -3.79 -1.25 -19.51
CA ALA A 444 -4.86 -0.43 -18.94
C ALA A 444 -5.55 0.42 -20.01
N THR A 445 -6.84 0.65 -19.84
CA THR A 445 -7.58 1.71 -20.52
C THR A 445 -8.22 2.59 -19.47
N THR A 446 -8.02 3.90 -19.61
CA THR A 446 -8.62 4.93 -18.76
C THR A 446 -10.00 5.27 -19.30
N PHE A 447 -10.97 5.51 -18.40
CA PHE A 447 -12.38 5.63 -18.73
C PHE A 447 -12.88 4.57 -19.74
N PRO A 448 -12.65 3.26 -19.46
CA PRO A 448 -12.79 2.18 -20.44
C PRO A 448 -14.12 2.21 -21.19
N GLY A 449 -15.26 2.33 -20.49
CA GLY A 449 -16.57 2.39 -21.16
C GLY A 449 -16.70 3.55 -22.14
N LEU A 450 -16.22 4.74 -21.75
CA LEU A 450 -16.28 5.95 -22.59
C LEU A 450 -15.29 5.89 -23.76
N THR A 451 -14.05 5.52 -23.49
CA THR A 451 -12.98 5.37 -24.49
C THR A 451 -13.38 4.32 -25.53
N GLU A 452 -13.82 3.14 -25.10
CA GLU A 452 -14.18 2.03 -25.98
C GLU A 452 -15.45 2.33 -26.80
N ALA A 453 -16.38 3.12 -26.27
CA ALA A 453 -17.57 3.57 -27.00
C ALA A 453 -17.22 4.42 -28.23
N LEU A 454 -16.17 5.22 -28.15
CA LEU A 454 -15.70 6.06 -29.26
C LEU A 454 -14.75 5.31 -30.19
N THR A 455 -13.79 4.56 -29.65
CA THR A 455 -12.74 3.90 -30.45
C THR A 455 -13.24 2.66 -31.18
N PHE A 456 -14.02 1.80 -30.52
CA PHE A 456 -14.44 0.51 -31.06
C PHE A 456 -15.90 0.51 -31.51
N ASP A 457 -16.80 0.98 -30.67
CA ASP A 457 -18.24 0.97 -30.99
C ASP A 457 -18.62 2.12 -31.95
N ARG A 458 -17.78 3.16 -32.05
CA ARG A 458 -18.03 4.41 -32.80
C ARG A 458 -19.43 4.97 -32.56
N ASN A 459 -19.90 4.87 -31.31
CA ASN A 459 -21.27 5.15 -30.93
C ASN A 459 -21.33 6.31 -29.93
N THR A 460 -21.73 7.48 -30.43
CA THR A 460 -21.85 8.71 -29.63
C THR A 460 -22.93 8.61 -28.55
N THR A 461 -24.00 7.84 -28.78
CA THR A 461 -25.07 7.63 -27.78
C THR A 461 -24.53 6.84 -26.58
N THR A 462 -23.75 5.79 -26.83
CA THR A 462 -23.07 5.04 -25.77
C THR A 462 -22.02 5.88 -25.07
N ALA A 463 -21.24 6.68 -25.81
CA ALA A 463 -20.27 7.60 -25.22
C ALA A 463 -20.94 8.60 -24.26
N VAL A 464 -22.05 9.24 -24.67
CA VAL A 464 -22.82 10.13 -23.78
C VAL A 464 -23.36 9.39 -22.56
N HIS A 465 -23.81 8.14 -22.73
CA HIS A 465 -24.26 7.33 -21.60
C HIS A 465 -23.15 7.06 -20.59
N GLU A 466 -21.97 6.62 -21.04
CA GLU A 466 -20.83 6.32 -20.18
C GLU A 466 -20.25 7.59 -19.54
N ALA A 467 -20.20 8.72 -20.25
CA ALA A 467 -19.83 10.02 -19.69
C ALA A 467 -20.77 10.43 -18.55
N ASN A 468 -22.08 10.18 -18.68
CA ASN A 468 -23.05 10.43 -17.62
C ASN A 468 -22.87 9.49 -16.41
N ARG A 469 -22.56 8.20 -16.63
CA ARG A 469 -22.24 7.26 -15.54
C ARG A 469 -21.03 7.74 -14.73
N LEU A 470 -19.95 8.13 -15.42
CA LEU A 470 -18.75 8.71 -14.81
C LEU A 470 -19.06 9.99 -14.04
N LYS A 471 -19.82 10.90 -14.64
CA LYS A 471 -20.24 12.16 -14.00
C LYS A 471 -20.96 11.89 -12.67
N VAL A 472 -21.95 11.00 -12.67
CA VAL A 472 -22.72 10.66 -11.45
C VAL A 472 -21.81 10.09 -10.37
N VAL A 473 -20.89 9.20 -10.73
CA VAL A 473 -19.93 8.61 -9.79
C VAL A 473 -18.98 9.66 -9.23
N ILE A 474 -18.43 10.54 -10.06
CA ILE A 474 -17.52 11.62 -9.65
C ILE A 474 -18.23 12.62 -8.73
N ASP A 475 -19.47 12.99 -9.04
CA ASP A 475 -20.28 13.86 -8.19
C ASP A 475 -20.52 13.21 -6.81
N ASN A 476 -20.87 11.92 -6.78
CA ASN A 476 -21.07 11.17 -5.54
C ASN A 476 -19.79 11.07 -4.70
N ILE A 477 -18.62 10.89 -5.34
CA ILE A 477 -17.32 10.93 -4.67
C ILE A 477 -17.12 12.31 -4.04
N ALA A 478 -17.29 13.38 -4.82
CA ALA A 478 -17.12 14.75 -4.36
C ALA A 478 -18.03 15.07 -3.15
N GLU A 479 -19.29 14.62 -3.18
CA GLU A 479 -20.21 14.76 -2.05
C GLU A 479 -19.74 13.99 -0.81
N THR A 480 -19.31 12.74 -0.99
CA THR A 480 -18.85 11.85 0.09
C THR A 480 -17.62 12.41 0.80
N ILE A 481 -16.64 12.93 0.06
CA ILE A 481 -15.43 13.49 0.65
C ILE A 481 -15.65 14.89 1.24
N ARG A 482 -16.66 15.63 0.77
CA ARG A 482 -17.06 16.94 1.31
C ARG A 482 -17.75 16.81 2.67
N ALA A 483 -18.65 15.85 2.82
CA ALA A 483 -19.43 15.59 4.05
C ALA A 483 -18.52 15.31 5.26
#